data_AF-A0A8T5S6W7-F1
#
_entry.id   AF-A0A8T5S6W7-F1
#
_cell.length_a   1.000
_cell.length_b   1.000
_cell.length_c   1.000
_cell.angle_alpha   90.00
_cell.angle_beta   90.00
_cell.angle_gamma   90.00
#
_symmetry.space_group_name_H-M   'P 1'
#
loop_
_entity.id
_entity.type
_entity.pdbx_description
1 polymer ?
#
loop_
_entity_poly.entity_id
_entity_poly.type
_entity_poly.pdbx_seq_one_letter_code
_entity_poly.pdbx_strand_id
1 'polypeptide(L)'
;MTNCYFCNEKINDIPYRCTFCGMILCSKHRIPENHDCPFDLRKSSEFEESLNSLNILYQDALDFINKDLTVAKIYEYVTTNQMNNLEATELLTYFIEKNDDINTRRISILAFKVLQLKNNEVFDTLENCILDKDNSIVKDTAIQVMKQLFPKKSKTVLKWSENNKNNSRLI
;
A
#
# COMPACT_ATOMS: atom_id res chain seq x y z
N MET A 1 -36.13 3.27 -4.56
CA MET A 1 -35.45 4.46 -4.01
C MET A 1 -34.67 4.01 -2.80
N THR A 2 -33.37 4.26 -2.77
CA THR A 2 -32.46 3.77 -1.73
C THR A 2 -31.97 4.95 -0.90
N ASN A 3 -31.78 4.75 0.40
CA ASN A 3 -31.23 5.77 1.29
C ASN A 3 -29.73 5.58 1.44
N CYS A 4 -29.01 6.67 1.68
CA CYS A 4 -27.60 6.62 2.04
C CYS A 4 -27.45 5.92 3.40
N TYR A 5 -26.61 4.90 3.48
CA TYR A 5 -26.35 4.18 4.73
C TYR A 5 -25.75 5.07 5.82
N PHE A 6 -24.99 6.11 5.42
CA PHE A 6 -24.32 7.00 6.36
C PHE A 6 -25.21 8.15 6.87
N CYS A 7 -25.87 8.90 5.99
CA CYS A 7 -26.67 10.06 6.40
C CYS A 7 -28.18 9.82 6.44
N ASN A 8 -28.66 8.62 6.06
CA ASN A 8 -30.08 8.26 5.94
C ASN A 8 -30.92 9.15 4.99
N GLU A 9 -30.30 10.11 4.30
CA GLU A 9 -30.97 10.89 3.27
C GLU A 9 -31.32 10.01 2.06
N LYS A 10 -32.45 10.34 1.44
CA LYS A 10 -32.91 9.69 0.22
C LYS A 10 -31.94 10.02 -0.92
N ILE A 11 -31.45 9.00 -1.60
CA ILE A 11 -30.56 9.21 -2.75
C ILE A 11 -31.44 9.57 -3.95
N ASN A 12 -31.36 10.83 -4.36
CA ASN A 12 -32.07 11.35 -5.53
C ASN A 12 -31.31 11.10 -6.84
N ASP A 13 -30.00 10.81 -6.74
CA ASP A 13 -29.10 10.51 -7.84
C ASP A 13 -28.76 9.01 -7.91
N ILE A 14 -27.73 8.65 -8.68
CA ILE A 14 -27.24 7.28 -8.78
C ILE A 14 -26.60 6.86 -7.44
N PRO A 15 -27.02 5.75 -6.82
CA PRO A 15 -26.43 5.26 -5.58
C PRO A 15 -25.02 4.71 -5.82
N TYR A 16 -24.09 5.07 -4.94
CA TYR A 16 -22.71 4.56 -4.96
C TYR A 16 -22.57 3.38 -4.02
N ARG A 17 -21.89 2.32 -4.45
CA ARG A 17 -21.49 1.22 -3.57
C ARG A 17 -20.02 1.38 -3.21
N CYS A 18 -19.71 1.55 -1.93
CA CYS A 18 -18.32 1.57 -1.48
C CYS A 18 -17.67 0.21 -1.78
N THR A 19 -16.54 0.22 -2.48
CA THR A 19 -15.81 -1.00 -2.87
C THR A 19 -15.10 -1.68 -1.70
N PHE A 20 -14.87 -0.95 -0.61
CA PHE A 20 -14.19 -1.46 0.58
C PHE A 20 -15.16 -2.07 1.58
N CYS A 21 -16.20 -1.34 1.98
CA CYS A 21 -17.16 -1.77 3.02
C CYS A 21 -18.50 -2.27 2.47
N GLY A 22 -18.76 -2.12 1.16
CA GLY A 22 -19.96 -2.61 0.50
C GLY A 22 -21.24 -1.79 0.72
N MET A 23 -21.20 -0.72 1.53
CA MET A 23 -22.36 0.12 1.85
C MET A 23 -22.84 0.94 0.65
N ILE A 24 -24.15 1.25 0.62
CA ILE A 24 -24.77 2.13 -0.39
C ILE A 24 -24.80 3.57 0.14
N LEU A 25 -24.23 4.51 -0.62
CA LEU A 25 -23.93 5.87 -0.19
C LEU A 25 -24.39 6.89 -1.23
N CYS A 26 -24.72 8.11 -0.77
CA CYS A 26 -24.98 9.23 -1.66
C CYS A 26 -23.67 9.84 -2.19
N SER A 27 -23.78 10.75 -3.15
CA SER A 27 -22.64 11.43 -3.78
C SER A 27 -21.70 12.13 -2.79
N LYS A 28 -22.22 12.64 -1.67
CA LYS A 28 -21.44 13.29 -0.59
C LYS A 28 -20.57 12.30 0.19
N HIS A 29 -21.04 11.07 0.36
CA HIS A 29 -20.42 10.05 1.20
C HIS A 29 -19.79 8.91 0.39
N ARG A 30 -19.59 9.10 -0.92
CA ARG A 30 -19.15 8.04 -1.83
C ARG A 30 -17.71 7.55 -1.61
N ILE A 31 -16.89 8.30 -0.88
CA ILE A 31 -15.49 7.97 -0.59
C ILE A 31 -15.31 7.53 0.87
N PRO A 32 -14.33 6.64 1.19
CA PRO A 32 -14.05 6.15 2.55
C PRO A 32 -13.95 7.24 3.62
N GLU A 33 -13.39 8.39 3.26
CA GLU A 33 -13.15 9.52 4.16
C GLU A 33 -14.44 10.27 4.53
N ASN A 34 -15.47 10.13 3.70
CA ASN A 34 -16.74 10.81 3.89
C ASN A 34 -17.82 9.86 4.43
N HIS A 35 -17.44 8.69 4.94
CA HIS A 35 -18.33 7.89 5.77
C HIS A 35 -17.51 7.21 6.85
N ASP A 36 -18.15 6.57 7.82
CA ASP A 36 -17.44 5.74 8.80
C ASP A 36 -16.98 4.42 8.17
N CYS A 37 -16.13 4.50 7.15
CA CYS A 37 -15.58 3.33 6.49
C CYS A 37 -14.60 2.63 7.45
N PRO A 38 -14.77 1.31 7.71
CA PRO A 38 -13.80 0.54 8.50
C PRO A 38 -12.43 0.42 7.82
N PHE A 39 -12.32 0.83 6.56
CA PHE A 39 -11.08 0.91 5.79
C PHE A 39 -10.65 2.36 5.53
N ASP A 40 -11.18 3.32 6.28
CA ASP A 40 -10.69 4.69 6.28
C ASP A 40 -9.23 4.69 6.77
N LEU A 41 -8.31 5.01 5.86
CA LEU A 41 -6.87 5.01 6.12
C LEU A 41 -6.47 6.06 7.17
N ARG A 42 -7.35 7.01 7.50
CA ARG A 42 -7.14 8.00 8.57
C ARG A 42 -7.48 7.46 9.96
N LYS A 43 -8.09 6.28 10.07
CA LYS A 43 -8.57 5.70 11.35
C LYS A 43 -7.76 4.48 11.80
N SER A 44 -6.65 4.17 11.15
CA SER A 44 -5.77 3.07 11.58
C SER A 44 -4.96 3.51 12.80
N SER A 45 -5.62 3.47 13.96
CA SER A 45 -5.07 3.77 15.27
C SER A 45 -3.99 2.76 15.66
N GLU A 46 -2.74 3.13 15.37
CA GLU A 46 -1.48 2.73 16.04
C GLU A 46 -0.25 3.37 15.34
N PHE A 47 -0.44 4.05 14.20
CA PHE A 47 0.63 4.70 13.42
C PHE A 47 0.63 6.24 13.51
N GLU A 48 -0.14 6.81 14.44
CA GLU A 48 -0.81 8.11 14.24
C GLU A 48 -0.13 9.39 14.78
N GLU A 49 1.00 9.36 15.49
CA GLU A 49 1.61 10.63 15.93
C GLU A 49 2.40 11.36 14.84
N SER A 50 2.88 10.66 13.80
CA SER A 50 3.81 11.28 12.83
C SER A 50 3.16 11.78 11.53
N LEU A 51 1.91 11.41 11.25
CA LEU A 51 1.18 11.83 10.03
C LEU A 51 0.15 12.93 10.29
N ASN A 52 -0.37 13.03 11.52
CA ASN A 52 -1.33 14.07 11.90
C ASN A 52 -0.74 15.49 11.89
N SER A 53 0.59 15.65 11.94
CA SER A 53 1.24 16.97 11.85
C SER A 53 1.35 17.53 10.42
N LEU A 54 1.02 16.73 9.40
CA LEU A 54 1.17 17.13 7.99
C LEU A 54 -0.12 17.61 7.33
N ASN A 55 -1.28 17.48 7.98
CA ASN A 55 -2.57 18.02 7.54
C ASN A 55 -2.87 17.80 6.04
N ILE A 56 -2.52 16.63 5.51
CA ILE A 56 -2.59 16.33 4.08
C ILE A 56 -4.04 15.99 3.71
N LEU A 57 -4.67 16.81 2.87
CA LEU A 57 -5.98 16.49 2.31
C LEU A 57 -5.82 15.52 1.13
N TYR A 58 -6.83 14.67 0.91
CA TYR A 58 -6.87 13.77 -0.26
C TYR A 58 -6.75 14.53 -1.60
N GLN A 59 -7.23 15.78 -1.64
CA GLN A 59 -7.08 16.67 -2.80
C GLN A 59 -5.64 17.20 -2.96
N ASP A 60 -4.91 17.42 -1.86
CA ASP A 60 -3.50 17.87 -1.91
C ASP A 60 -2.60 16.75 -2.45
N ALA A 61 -2.93 15.49 -2.16
CA ALA A 61 -2.28 14.36 -2.79
C ALA A 61 -2.53 14.33 -4.31
N LEU A 62 -3.71 14.76 -4.79
CA LEU A 62 -4.07 14.80 -6.22
C LEU A 62 -3.39 15.95 -6.99
N ASP A 63 -3.06 17.07 -6.35
CA ASP A 63 -2.42 18.22 -7.01
C ASP A 63 -0.90 18.05 -7.22
N PHE A 64 -0.24 17.16 -6.46
CA PHE A 64 1.14 16.75 -6.72
C PHE A 64 1.27 15.66 -7.82
N ILE A 65 0.16 15.06 -8.27
CA ILE A 65 0.08 13.83 -9.10
C ILE A 65 0.14 14.08 -10.63
N ASN A 66 0.30 15.33 -11.09
CA ASN A 66 0.25 15.66 -12.52
C ASN A 66 1.59 15.55 -13.28
N LYS A 67 2.62 14.93 -12.72
CA LYS A 67 3.73 14.36 -13.51
C LYS A 67 4.10 12.98 -12.94
N ASP A 68 3.92 11.95 -13.77
CA ASP A 68 4.34 10.56 -13.60
C ASP A 68 3.43 9.59 -12.80
N LEU A 69 3.35 8.35 -13.29
CA LEU A 69 2.50 7.24 -12.83
C LEU A 69 2.76 6.92 -11.35
N THR A 70 1.72 7.00 -10.51
CA THR A 70 1.85 6.79 -9.06
C THR A 70 1.37 5.42 -8.61
N VAL A 71 1.84 4.96 -7.45
CA VAL A 71 1.40 3.69 -6.81
C VAL A 71 -0.12 3.67 -6.57
N ALA A 72 -0.74 4.84 -6.35
CA ALA A 72 -2.19 4.98 -6.26
C ALA A 72 -2.89 4.65 -7.60
N LYS A 73 -2.34 5.10 -8.74
CA LYS A 73 -2.87 4.76 -10.07
C LYS A 73 -2.71 3.27 -10.38
N ILE A 74 -1.64 2.63 -9.91
CA ILE A 74 -1.47 1.16 -10.05
C ILE A 74 -2.56 0.42 -9.29
N TYR A 75 -2.83 0.81 -8.04
CA TYR A 75 -3.92 0.22 -7.26
C TYR A 75 -5.29 0.40 -7.95
N GLU A 76 -5.57 1.60 -8.47
CA GLU A 76 -6.77 1.87 -9.25
C GLU A 76 -6.86 0.95 -10.47
N TYR A 77 -5.84 0.89 -11.31
CA TYR A 77 -5.85 0.08 -12.53
C TYR A 77 -6.00 -1.42 -12.27
N VAL A 78 -5.42 -1.93 -11.18
CA VAL A 78 -5.60 -3.34 -10.81
C VAL A 78 -7.02 -3.62 -10.36
N THR A 79 -7.59 -2.74 -9.52
CA THR A 79 -8.96 -2.94 -8.99
C THR A 79 -10.05 -2.69 -10.02
N THR A 80 -9.78 -1.92 -11.07
CA THR A 80 -10.69 -1.68 -12.21
C THR A 80 -10.49 -2.67 -13.36
N ASN A 81 -9.64 -3.70 -13.20
CA ASN A 81 -9.24 -4.66 -14.24
C ASN A 81 -8.61 -4.02 -15.51
N GLN A 82 -8.05 -2.83 -15.38
CA GLN A 82 -7.27 -2.18 -16.44
C GLN A 82 -5.79 -2.60 -16.45
N MET A 83 -5.35 -3.28 -15.38
CA MET A 83 -4.01 -3.82 -15.21
C MET A 83 -4.11 -5.15 -14.48
N ASN A 84 -3.35 -6.14 -14.93
CA ASN A 84 -3.31 -7.44 -14.27
C ASN A 84 -2.20 -7.50 -13.20
N ASN A 85 -2.23 -8.54 -12.37
CA ASN A 85 -1.29 -8.70 -11.26
C ASN A 85 0.18 -8.79 -11.69
N LEU A 86 0.47 -9.29 -12.90
CA LEU A 86 1.83 -9.37 -13.42
C LEU A 86 2.34 -7.98 -13.79
N GLU A 87 1.57 -7.22 -14.56
CA GLU A 87 1.88 -5.83 -14.94
C GLU A 87 2.07 -4.93 -13.71
N ALA A 88 1.23 -5.10 -12.70
CA ALA A 88 1.37 -4.40 -11.43
C ALA A 88 2.63 -4.80 -10.67
N THR A 89 3.03 -6.07 -10.75
CA THR A 89 4.27 -6.55 -10.13
C THR A 89 5.47 -5.88 -10.78
N GLU A 90 5.57 -5.93 -12.10
CA GLU A 90 6.71 -5.37 -12.86
C GLU A 90 6.89 -3.86 -12.58
N LEU A 91 5.79 -3.10 -12.58
CA LEU A 91 5.83 -1.67 -12.31
C LEU A 91 6.24 -1.33 -10.88
N LEU A 92 5.68 -2.05 -9.90
CA LEU A 92 6.05 -1.85 -8.49
C LEU A 92 7.51 -2.25 -8.24
N THR A 93 7.99 -3.34 -8.83
CA THR A 93 9.40 -3.74 -8.81
C THR A 93 10.28 -2.62 -9.37
N TYR A 94 9.93 -2.06 -10.53
CA TYR A 94 10.65 -0.95 -11.14
C TYR A 94 10.76 0.26 -10.18
N PHE A 95 9.67 0.66 -9.52
CA PHE A 95 9.70 1.75 -8.55
C PHE A 95 10.57 1.45 -7.33
N ILE A 96 10.67 0.18 -6.92
CA ILE A 96 11.50 -0.22 -5.77
C ILE A 96 12.99 -0.20 -6.12
N GLU A 97 13.34 -0.58 -7.34
CA GLU A 97 14.73 -0.74 -7.77
C GLU A 97 15.35 0.50 -8.39
N LYS A 98 14.56 1.34 -9.06
CA LYS A 98 15.06 2.47 -9.88
C LYS A 98 14.81 3.84 -9.28
N ASN A 99 14.05 3.93 -8.19
CA ASN A 99 13.76 5.21 -7.55
C ASN A 99 14.67 5.42 -6.34
N ASP A 100 15.27 6.59 -6.23
CA ASP A 100 16.11 6.96 -5.09
C ASP A 100 15.28 7.40 -3.86
N ASP A 101 14.01 7.77 -4.07
CA ASP A 101 13.12 8.19 -2.99
C ASP A 101 12.67 7.01 -2.11
N ILE A 102 13.09 7.06 -0.85
CA ILE A 102 12.85 6.04 0.17
C ILE A 102 11.35 5.80 0.37
N ASN A 103 10.54 6.87 0.34
CA ASN A 103 9.10 6.75 0.57
C ASN A 103 8.40 6.05 -0.60
N THR A 104 8.78 6.35 -1.84
CA THR A 104 8.25 5.71 -3.04
C THR A 104 8.56 4.22 -3.06
N ARG A 105 9.81 3.84 -2.73
CA ARG A 105 10.19 2.43 -2.57
C ARG A 105 9.34 1.75 -1.48
N ARG A 106 9.20 2.40 -0.31
CA ARG A 106 8.41 1.87 0.82
C ARG A 106 6.94 1.66 0.45
N ILE A 107 6.31 2.66 -0.16
CA ILE A 107 4.90 2.62 -0.56
C ILE A 107 4.68 1.52 -1.61
N SER A 108 5.61 1.36 -2.55
CA SER A 108 5.56 0.29 -3.56
C SER A 108 5.65 -1.10 -2.94
N ILE A 109 6.48 -1.28 -1.91
CA ILE A 109 6.54 -2.54 -1.14
C ILE A 109 5.21 -2.82 -0.41
N LEU A 110 4.60 -1.80 0.20
CA LEU A 110 3.29 -1.95 0.86
C LEU A 110 2.18 -2.29 -0.14
N ALA A 111 2.27 -1.79 -1.38
CA ALA A 111 1.31 -2.11 -2.43
C ALA A 111 1.28 -3.61 -2.76
N PHE A 112 2.42 -4.32 -2.75
CA PHE A 112 2.44 -5.79 -2.90
C PHE A 112 1.54 -6.48 -1.86
N LYS A 113 1.58 -6.01 -0.60
CA LYS A 113 0.74 -6.55 0.47
C LYS A 113 -0.74 -6.24 0.23
N VAL A 114 -1.07 -4.99 -0.08
CA VAL A 114 -2.45 -4.55 -0.26
C VAL A 114 -3.11 -5.29 -1.42
N LEU A 115 -2.39 -5.42 -2.54
CA LEU A 115 -2.85 -6.12 -3.75
C LEU A 115 -2.71 -7.65 -3.67
N GLN A 116 -2.22 -8.20 -2.54
CA GLN A 116 -2.00 -9.63 -2.34
C GLN A 116 -1.14 -10.30 -3.43
N LEU A 117 -0.16 -9.57 -3.97
CA LEU A 117 0.71 -10.06 -5.05
C LEU A 117 1.68 -11.12 -4.49
N LYS A 118 1.51 -12.37 -4.93
CA LYS A 118 2.23 -13.54 -4.41
C LYS A 118 2.85 -14.36 -5.54
N ASN A 119 3.82 -13.78 -6.23
CA ASN A 119 4.62 -14.47 -7.25
C ASN A 119 6.11 -14.49 -6.85
N ASN A 120 6.94 -15.18 -7.63
CA ASN A 120 8.38 -15.29 -7.32
C ASN A 120 9.10 -13.94 -7.47
N GLU A 121 8.71 -13.11 -8.44
CA GLU A 121 9.32 -11.80 -8.64
C GLU A 121 9.15 -10.90 -7.40
N VAL A 122 7.95 -10.81 -6.84
CA VAL A 122 7.70 -10.10 -5.57
C VAL A 122 8.61 -10.65 -4.45
N PHE A 123 8.80 -11.96 -4.38
CA PHE A 123 9.67 -12.56 -3.37
C PHE A 123 11.13 -12.11 -3.56
N ASP A 124 11.63 -12.17 -4.78
CA ASP A 124 13.01 -11.82 -5.13
C ASP A 124 13.28 -10.33 -4.89
N THR A 125 12.33 -9.45 -5.28
CA THR A 125 12.41 -8.00 -5.00
C THR A 125 12.45 -7.71 -3.51
N LEU A 126 11.60 -8.37 -2.71
CA LEU A 126 11.62 -8.21 -1.26
C LEU A 126 12.91 -8.76 -0.65
N GLU A 127 13.42 -9.89 -1.15
CA GLU A 127 14.70 -10.46 -0.70
C GLU A 127 15.84 -9.47 -0.94
N ASN A 128 15.93 -8.91 -2.14
CA ASN A 128 16.94 -7.92 -2.48
C ASN A 128 16.88 -6.70 -1.56
N CYS A 129 15.67 -6.19 -1.27
CA CYS A 129 15.49 -5.09 -0.31
C CYS A 129 15.95 -5.44 1.12
N ILE A 130 15.82 -6.70 1.53
CA ILE A 130 16.25 -7.17 2.85
C ILE A 130 17.77 -7.33 2.92
N LEU A 131 18.39 -7.76 1.81
CA LEU A 131 19.83 -7.98 1.71
C LEU A 131 20.62 -6.69 1.47
N ASP A 132 19.96 -5.65 0.97
CA ASP A 132 20.50 -4.30 0.84
C ASP A 132 21.01 -3.78 2.21
N LYS A 133 22.20 -3.16 2.19
CA LYS A 133 22.93 -2.71 3.38
C LYS A 133 22.56 -1.29 3.79
N ASP A 134 21.96 -0.51 2.90
CA ASP A 134 21.99 0.95 3.02
C ASP A 134 20.72 1.56 3.67
N ASN A 135 19.60 0.83 3.76
CA ASN A 135 18.34 1.42 4.21
C ASN A 135 17.53 0.56 5.20
N SER A 136 17.41 1.03 6.45
CA SER A 136 16.63 0.33 7.49
C SER A 136 15.12 0.35 7.23
N ILE A 137 14.55 1.47 6.75
CA ILE A 137 13.09 1.62 6.60
C ILE A 137 12.56 0.70 5.49
N VAL A 138 13.18 0.73 4.31
CA VAL A 138 12.80 -0.12 3.17
C VAL A 138 12.95 -1.59 3.53
N LYS A 139 14.06 -1.93 4.21
CA LYS A 139 14.34 -3.27 4.71
C LYS A 139 13.30 -3.76 5.72
N ASP A 140 12.98 -2.96 6.74
CA ASP A 140 12.01 -3.34 7.77
C ASP A 140 10.61 -3.54 7.16
N THR A 141 10.24 -2.68 6.22
CA THR A 141 8.99 -2.79 5.46
C THR A 141 8.99 -4.07 4.61
N ALA A 142 10.09 -4.39 3.92
CA ALA A 142 10.23 -5.61 3.13
C ALA A 142 10.15 -6.87 4.01
N ILE A 143 10.78 -6.88 5.19
CA ILE A 143 10.68 -7.97 6.16
C ILE A 143 9.21 -8.18 6.58
N GLN A 144 8.50 -7.10 6.90
CA GLN A 144 7.10 -7.17 7.32
C GLN A 144 6.22 -7.76 6.20
N VAL A 145 6.35 -7.22 4.99
CA VAL A 145 5.56 -7.66 3.83
C VAL A 145 5.90 -9.11 3.45
N MET A 146 7.19 -9.49 3.47
CA MET A 146 7.62 -10.85 3.15
C MET A 146 7.10 -11.88 4.17
N LYS A 147 7.06 -11.55 5.47
CA LYS A 147 6.46 -12.43 6.49
C LYS A 147 4.97 -12.69 6.22
N GLN A 148 4.25 -11.68 5.75
CA GLN A 148 2.82 -11.78 5.50
C GLN A 148 2.49 -12.51 4.19
N LEU A 149 3.21 -12.20 3.11
CA LEU A 149 2.95 -12.80 1.79
C LEU A 149 3.58 -14.19 1.65
N PHE A 150 4.76 -14.42 2.26
CA PHE A 150 5.56 -15.64 2.12
C PHE A 150 6.02 -16.22 3.47
N PRO A 151 5.11 -16.58 4.39
CA PRO A 151 5.46 -16.98 5.77
C PRO A 151 6.37 -18.21 5.89
N LYS A 152 6.39 -19.11 4.89
CA LYS A 152 7.29 -20.27 4.87
C LYS A 152 8.68 -19.92 4.33
N LYS A 153 8.75 -19.29 3.15
CA LYS A 153 10.03 -18.94 2.48
C LYS A 153 10.81 -17.86 3.26
N SER A 154 10.11 -16.93 3.89
CA SER A 154 10.73 -15.82 4.64
C SER A 154 11.65 -16.28 5.77
N LYS A 155 11.37 -17.43 6.41
CA LYS A 155 12.17 -17.94 7.53
C LYS A 155 13.64 -18.16 7.17
N THR A 156 13.93 -18.60 5.95
CA THR A 156 15.30 -18.88 5.50
C THR A 156 16.06 -17.57 5.28
N VAL A 157 15.45 -16.61 4.58
CA VAL A 157 16.04 -15.30 4.26
C VAL A 157 16.33 -14.51 5.53
N LEU A 158 15.39 -14.50 6.49
CA LEU A 158 15.54 -13.74 7.72
C LEU A 158 16.64 -14.30 8.63
N LYS A 159 16.74 -15.63 8.76
CA LYS A 159 17.85 -16.28 9.47
C LYS A 159 19.21 -15.92 8.87
N TRP A 160 19.31 -15.87 7.54
CA TRP A 160 20.54 -15.48 6.86
C TRP A 160 20.89 -14.01 7.11
N SER A 161 19.90 -13.11 7.05
CA SER A 161 20.09 -11.67 7.31
C SER A 161 20.56 -11.39 8.75
N GLU A 162 20.01 -12.10 9.74
CA GLU A 162 20.39 -11.96 11.16
C GLU A 162 21.80 -12.49 11.44
N ASN A 163 22.16 -13.66 10.90
CA ASN A 163 23.51 -14.23 11.09
C ASN A 163 24.61 -13.35 10.50
N ASN A 164 24.37 -12.71 9.35
CA ASN A 164 25.36 -11.82 8.73
C ASN A 164 25.52 -10.48 9.44
N LYS A 165 24.48 -9.94 10.10
CA LYS A 165 24.59 -8.75 10.97
C LYS A 165 25.49 -8.99 12.20
N ASN A 166 25.53 -10.22 12.70
CA ASN A 166 26.33 -10.57 13.87
C ASN A 166 27.81 -10.79 13.53
N ASN A 167 28.13 -11.32 12.34
CA ASN A 167 29.52 -11.47 11.88
C ASN A 167 30.21 -10.13 11.55
N SER A 168 29.47 -9.10 11.13
CA SER A 168 30.04 -7.77 10.84
C SER A 168 30.36 -6.93 12.08
N ARG A 169 30.02 -7.40 13.28
CA ARG A 169 30.31 -6.72 14.58
C ARG A 169 31.52 -7.30 15.31
N LEU A 170 32.16 -8.32 14.75
CA LEU A 170 33.28 -9.06 15.36
C LEU A 170 34.63 -8.80 14.65
N ILE A 171 34.73 -7.75 13.83
CA ILE A 171 35.97 -7.32 13.17
C ILE A 171 36.26 -5.87 13.57
#